data_AF-A0AA35R3V0-F1
#
_entry.id   AF-A0AA35R3V0-F1
#
_cell.length_a   1.000
_cell.length_b   1.000
_cell.length_c   1.000
_cell.angle_alpha   90.00
_cell.angle_beta   90.00
_cell.angle_gamma   90.00
#
_symmetry.space_group_name_H-M   'P 1'
#
loop_
_entity.id
_entity.type
_entity.pdbx_description
1 polymer ?
#
loop_
_entity_poly.entity_id
_entity_poly.type
_entity_poly.pdbx_seq_one_letter_code
_entity_poly.pdbx_strand_id
1 'polypeptide(L)'
;LDDEIRQNEGFKNVSLGNVLQAAYQDKRVSFLSPEDQELFVTLRGPAFEVQVGLHELLGHGSGKLFRIDETGTFNFDSTSVKNPVTGEKITSWYRPGETYDTRFSSLASTYEECRAECVGLYLCLNRDVLKVFGHLGPGAEDILYVNWLNMVRAGVLGLEFYTPHTKKWGQAHMQARHVILRLLLERGGGLVGVKKVTGSDGRPDILVTLDRSLIDTRGKAVIQEFLLKLQVYRSTGDFDAASSLYERYSAVSEDGGWLELREVVLARKLPRRMLIQPLTRVQGNGGVSLKQYEVSVEGLVQQYVECYDHYDSQLENLWLQSQHFW
;
A
#
# COMPACT_ATOMS: atom_id res chain seq x y z
N LEU A 1 3.77 16.09 11.58
CA LEU A 1 4.96 15.43 12.18
C LEU A 1 5.53 14.47 11.14
N ASP A 2 6.56 14.79 10.36
CA ASP A 2 7.21 16.09 10.16
C ASP A 2 7.83 16.09 8.74
N ASP A 3 7.06 16.53 7.74
CA ASP A 3 7.55 16.65 6.35
C ASP A 3 8.80 17.52 6.26
N GLU A 4 8.97 18.44 7.22
CA GLU A 4 10.14 19.28 7.37
C GLU A 4 11.40 18.46 7.68
N ILE A 5 11.34 17.54 8.65
CA ILE A 5 12.45 16.60 8.93
C ILE A 5 12.75 15.77 7.69
N ARG A 6 11.74 15.26 6.99
CA ARG A 6 11.94 14.44 5.79
C ARG A 6 12.63 15.21 4.66
N GLN A 7 12.35 16.51 4.51
CA GLN A 7 12.89 17.35 3.44
C GLN A 7 14.26 17.93 3.78
N ASN A 8 14.49 18.32 5.05
CA ASN A 8 15.67 19.08 5.45
C ASN A 8 16.75 18.22 6.13
N GLU A 9 16.37 17.10 6.77
CA GLU A 9 17.29 16.23 7.51
C GLU A 9 17.39 14.83 6.90
N GLY A 10 16.25 14.13 6.74
CA GLY A 10 16.18 12.79 6.15
C GLY A 10 15.09 11.90 6.77
N PHE A 11 15.11 10.61 6.42
CA PHE A 11 14.18 9.59 6.94
C PHE A 11 14.80 8.19 6.89
N LYS A 12 14.19 7.22 7.59
CA LYS A 12 14.61 5.81 7.60
C LYS A 12 13.55 4.93 6.97
N ASN A 13 13.96 4.00 6.12
CA ASN A 13 13.12 2.96 5.54
C ASN A 13 13.52 1.61 6.12
N VAL A 14 12.56 0.83 6.60
CA VAL A 14 12.81 -0.47 7.25
C VAL A 14 11.89 -1.52 6.65
N SER A 15 12.48 -2.63 6.17
CA SER A 15 11.73 -3.81 5.75
C SER A 15 11.94 -4.94 6.76
N LEU A 16 10.85 -5.52 7.25
CA LEU A 16 10.87 -6.60 8.25
C LEU A 16 10.84 -7.97 7.56
N GLY A 17 11.99 -8.40 7.03
CA GLY A 17 12.10 -9.61 6.20
C GLY A 17 11.54 -10.90 6.84
N ASN A 18 11.66 -11.07 8.15
CA ASN A 18 11.10 -12.22 8.87
C ASN A 18 9.56 -12.23 8.89
N VAL A 19 8.93 -11.06 9.00
CA VAL A 19 7.47 -10.92 8.93
C VAL A 19 6.97 -11.27 7.52
N LEU A 20 7.71 -10.86 6.50
CA LEU A 20 7.41 -11.19 5.10
C LEU A 20 7.50 -12.70 4.83
N GLN A 21 8.57 -13.35 5.30
CA GLN A 21 8.73 -14.80 5.16
C GLN A 21 7.58 -15.58 5.82
N ALA A 22 7.11 -15.16 7.00
CA ALA A 22 5.98 -15.77 7.67
C ALA A 22 4.68 -15.65 6.86
N ALA A 23 4.46 -14.51 6.19
CA ALA A 23 3.31 -14.31 5.30
C ALA A 23 3.37 -15.23 4.06
N TYR A 24 4.57 -15.63 3.63
CA TYR A 24 4.78 -16.42 2.40
C TYR A 24 4.78 -17.94 2.57
N GLN A 25 4.50 -18.47 3.76
CA GLN A 25 4.38 -19.93 3.94
C GLN A 25 3.09 -20.50 3.35
N ASP A 26 2.08 -19.67 3.04
CA ASP A 26 0.82 -20.14 2.44
C ASP A 26 0.91 -20.29 0.93
N LYS A 27 0.80 -21.51 0.42
CA LYS A 27 0.78 -21.75 -1.03
C LYS A 27 -0.57 -21.46 -1.68
N ARG A 28 -1.65 -21.23 -0.89
CA ARG A 28 -2.97 -20.91 -1.46
C ARG A 28 -3.01 -19.46 -1.92
N VAL A 29 -3.31 -19.26 -3.19
CA VAL A 29 -3.45 -17.93 -3.79
C VAL A 29 -4.80 -17.87 -4.50
N SER A 30 -5.73 -17.10 -3.94
CA SER A 30 -7.03 -16.89 -4.55
C SER A 30 -6.94 -16.01 -5.80
N PHE A 31 -7.90 -16.18 -6.71
CA PHE A 31 -8.18 -15.30 -7.84
C PHE A 31 -7.19 -15.24 -8.99
N LEU A 32 -6.27 -16.20 -9.07
CA LEU A 32 -5.30 -16.29 -10.17
C LEU A 32 -5.50 -17.60 -10.96
N SER A 33 -5.08 -17.60 -12.22
CA SER A 33 -4.97 -18.83 -13.03
C SER A 33 -3.97 -19.81 -12.40
N PRO A 34 -4.08 -21.13 -12.62
CA PRO A 34 -3.10 -22.09 -12.11
C PRO A 34 -1.65 -21.74 -12.48
N GLU A 35 -1.44 -21.25 -13.70
CA GLU A 35 -0.13 -20.84 -14.22
C GLU A 35 0.40 -19.62 -13.47
N ASP A 36 -0.44 -18.61 -13.26
CA ASP A 36 -0.07 -17.42 -12.49
C ASP A 36 0.15 -17.75 -11.01
N GLN A 37 -0.59 -18.69 -10.44
CA GLN A 37 -0.42 -19.10 -9.04
C GLN A 37 0.96 -19.70 -8.80
N GLU A 38 1.44 -20.56 -9.69
CA GLU A 38 2.77 -21.17 -9.59
C GLU A 38 3.88 -20.11 -9.58
N LEU A 39 3.79 -19.17 -10.53
CA LEU A 39 4.76 -18.08 -10.63
C LEU A 39 4.67 -17.13 -9.42
N PHE A 40 3.45 -16.80 -9.01
CA PHE A 40 3.19 -15.88 -7.90
C PHE A 40 3.70 -16.43 -6.56
N VAL A 41 3.45 -17.70 -6.25
CA VAL A 41 3.93 -18.32 -4.99
C VAL A 41 5.45 -18.26 -4.91
N THR A 42 6.12 -18.47 -6.04
CA THR A 42 7.59 -18.50 -6.12
C THR A 42 8.20 -17.10 -6.02
N LEU A 43 7.60 -16.10 -6.67
CA LEU A 43 8.24 -14.79 -6.86
C LEU A 43 7.61 -13.63 -6.09
N ARG A 44 6.50 -13.84 -5.37
CA ARG A 44 5.85 -12.76 -4.59
C ARG A 44 6.78 -12.15 -3.54
N GLY A 45 7.71 -12.93 -2.98
CA GLY A 45 8.69 -12.42 -2.00
C GLY A 45 9.63 -11.39 -2.63
N PRO A 46 10.45 -11.79 -3.62
CA PRO A 46 11.29 -10.86 -4.38
C PRO A 46 10.52 -9.67 -4.98
N ALA A 47 9.35 -9.91 -5.56
CA ALA A 47 8.50 -8.85 -6.13
C ALA A 47 8.08 -7.82 -5.08
N PHE A 48 7.70 -8.30 -3.88
CA PHE A 48 7.33 -7.44 -2.77
C PHE A 48 8.54 -6.68 -2.20
N GLU A 49 9.72 -7.29 -2.13
CA GLU A 49 10.95 -6.59 -1.68
C GLU A 49 11.30 -5.42 -2.60
N VAL A 50 11.23 -5.63 -3.92
CA VAL A 50 11.39 -4.56 -4.92
C VAL A 50 10.32 -3.47 -4.71
N GLN A 51 9.04 -3.86 -4.58
CA GLN A 51 7.95 -2.92 -4.40
C GLN A 51 8.11 -2.09 -3.13
N VAL A 52 8.38 -2.71 -1.98
CA VAL A 52 8.55 -1.99 -0.70
C VAL A 52 9.78 -1.09 -0.74
N GLY A 53 10.92 -1.57 -1.24
CA GLY A 53 12.12 -0.74 -1.35
C GLY A 53 11.87 0.52 -2.18
N LEU A 54 11.15 0.39 -3.30
CA LEU A 54 10.78 1.54 -4.13
C LEU A 54 9.70 2.42 -3.49
N HIS A 55 8.67 1.81 -2.91
CA HIS A 55 7.55 2.49 -2.26
C HIS A 55 8.02 3.39 -1.11
N GLU A 56 8.85 2.86 -0.21
CA GLU A 56 9.33 3.57 0.96
C GLU A 56 10.39 4.64 0.57
N LEU A 57 11.41 4.24 -0.19
CA LEU A 57 12.53 5.15 -0.48
C LEU A 57 12.19 6.17 -1.56
N LEU A 58 11.66 5.74 -2.70
CA LEU A 58 11.45 6.60 -3.86
C LEU A 58 9.99 7.04 -4.02
N GLY A 59 9.04 6.27 -3.49
CA GLY A 59 7.65 6.68 -3.35
C GLY A 59 7.60 7.79 -2.32
N HIS A 60 7.47 7.41 -1.06
CA HIS A 60 7.38 8.32 0.07
C HIS A 60 8.52 9.35 0.15
N GLY A 61 9.76 8.98 -0.15
CA GLY A 61 10.90 9.91 -0.14
C GLY A 61 10.98 10.93 -1.27
N SER A 62 10.08 10.88 -2.26
CA SER A 62 10.05 11.84 -3.37
C SER A 62 8.90 12.84 -3.27
N GLY A 63 9.05 13.95 -4.01
CA GLY A 63 7.99 14.93 -4.20
C GLY A 63 8.06 16.11 -3.23
N LYS A 64 8.20 17.32 -3.79
CA LYS A 64 8.29 18.57 -3.03
C LYS A 64 6.91 19.18 -2.81
N LEU A 65 6.66 19.73 -1.63
CA LEU A 65 5.46 20.54 -1.36
C LEU A 65 5.78 22.02 -1.58
N PHE A 66 4.95 22.72 -2.35
CA PHE A 66 5.10 24.16 -2.57
C PHE A 66 4.50 24.92 -1.41
N ARG A 67 5.32 25.74 -0.75
CA ARG A 67 4.96 26.44 0.48
C ARG A 67 5.28 27.92 0.34
N ILE A 68 4.51 28.74 1.05
CA ILE A 68 4.84 30.14 1.33
C ILE A 68 5.06 30.29 2.83
N ASP A 69 6.10 30.99 3.24
CA ASP A 69 6.36 31.29 4.64
C ASP A 69 5.58 32.53 5.12
N GLU A 70 5.69 32.85 6.42
CA GLU A 70 5.03 34.01 7.04
C GLU A 70 5.48 35.36 6.47
N THR A 71 6.66 35.40 5.80
CA THR A 71 7.20 36.60 5.16
C THR A 71 6.74 36.78 3.73
N GLY A 72 6.00 35.81 3.18
CA GLY A 72 5.56 35.79 1.79
C GLY A 72 6.59 35.19 0.82
N THR A 73 7.64 34.53 1.32
CA THR A 73 8.68 33.91 0.50
C THR A 73 8.28 32.48 0.12
N PHE A 74 8.36 32.16 -1.17
CA PHE A 74 8.10 30.82 -1.68
C PHE A 74 9.32 29.91 -1.54
N ASN A 75 9.10 28.63 -1.22
CA ASN A 75 10.16 27.61 -1.25
C ASN A 75 10.45 27.08 -2.68
N PHE A 76 9.90 27.72 -3.71
CA PHE A 76 10.06 27.39 -5.13
C PHE A 76 10.08 28.67 -5.97
N ASP A 77 10.61 28.60 -7.19
CA ASP A 77 10.61 29.73 -8.11
C ASP A 77 9.23 29.89 -8.76
N SER A 78 8.42 30.79 -8.21
CA SER A 78 7.07 31.10 -8.70
C SER A 78 7.03 31.76 -10.07
N THR A 79 8.18 32.22 -10.59
CA THR A 79 8.27 32.87 -11.91
C THR A 79 8.50 31.87 -13.03
N SER A 80 9.32 30.83 -12.80
CA SER A 80 9.73 29.85 -13.80
C SER A 80 9.01 28.51 -13.72
N VAL A 81 8.58 28.08 -12.53
CA VAL A 81 7.92 26.78 -12.35
C VAL A 81 6.52 26.82 -12.98
N LYS A 82 6.26 25.84 -13.86
CA LYS A 82 4.97 25.64 -14.52
C LYS A 82 4.32 24.34 -14.05
N ASN A 83 3.00 24.35 -13.95
CA ASN A 83 2.19 23.16 -13.76
C ASN A 83 2.22 22.33 -15.05
N PRO A 84 2.76 21.09 -15.05
CA PRO A 84 2.85 20.30 -16.27
C PRO A 84 1.51 19.71 -16.74
N VAL A 85 0.46 19.75 -15.90
CA VAL A 85 -0.89 19.30 -16.27
C VAL A 85 -1.65 20.39 -17.03
N THR A 86 -1.46 21.66 -16.68
CA THR A 86 -2.18 22.79 -17.29
C THR A 86 -1.32 23.62 -18.24
N GLY A 87 0.01 23.55 -18.13
CA GLY A 87 0.96 24.44 -18.81
C GLY A 87 1.11 25.83 -18.17
N GLU A 88 0.29 26.14 -17.17
CA GLU A 88 0.20 27.45 -16.53
C GLU A 88 1.15 27.61 -15.34
N LYS A 89 1.27 28.83 -14.82
CA LYS A 89 1.99 29.08 -13.56
C LYS A 89 1.29 28.42 -12.37
N ILE A 90 2.06 28.16 -11.30
CA ILE A 90 1.51 27.66 -10.03
C ILE A 90 0.65 28.74 -9.37
N THR A 91 -0.60 28.40 -9.05
CA THR A 91 -1.59 29.29 -8.42
C THR A 91 -2.07 28.82 -7.05
N SER A 92 -1.59 27.66 -6.58
CA SER A 92 -1.92 27.09 -5.27
C SER A 92 -0.68 26.50 -4.60
N TRP A 93 -0.63 26.62 -3.28
CA TRP A 93 0.47 26.21 -2.40
C TRP A 93 -0.05 26.10 -0.95
N TYR A 94 0.74 25.49 -0.08
CA TYR A 94 0.48 25.42 1.35
C TYR A 94 0.85 26.74 2.04
N ARG A 95 -0.04 27.22 2.90
CA ARG A 95 0.13 28.44 3.72
C ARG A 95 0.89 28.13 5.02
N PRO A 96 1.37 29.17 5.75
CA PRO A 96 1.96 28.97 7.07
C PRO A 96 1.03 28.15 7.99
N GLY A 97 1.59 27.12 8.62
CA GLY A 97 0.86 26.19 9.47
C GLY A 97 0.08 25.06 8.76
N GLU A 98 -0.08 25.11 7.43
CA GLU A 98 -0.70 24.01 6.68
C GLU A 98 0.29 22.87 6.43
N THR A 99 -0.14 21.63 6.65
CA THR A 99 0.60 20.40 6.34
C THR A 99 -0.15 19.61 5.26
N TYR A 100 0.50 18.59 4.69
CA TYR A 100 -0.18 17.67 3.80
C TYR A 100 -1.43 17.06 4.46
N ASP A 101 -1.28 16.60 5.71
CA ASP A 101 -2.37 15.98 6.47
C ASP A 101 -3.52 16.94 6.76
N THR A 102 -3.24 18.19 7.14
CA THR A 102 -4.33 19.15 7.42
C THR A 102 -5.03 19.59 6.14
N ARG A 103 -4.32 19.68 5.02
CA ARG A 103 -4.87 20.08 3.73
C ARG A 103 -5.69 18.96 3.06
N PHE A 104 -5.25 17.71 3.17
CA PHE A 104 -5.90 16.55 2.53
C PHE A 104 -6.83 15.79 3.47
N SER A 105 -6.77 16.03 4.78
CA SER A 105 -7.68 15.45 5.77
C SER A 105 -7.80 13.93 5.63
N SER A 106 -9.02 13.39 5.55
CA SER A 106 -9.29 11.96 5.41
C SER A 106 -8.72 11.32 4.13
N LEU A 107 -8.39 12.12 3.11
CA LEU A 107 -7.81 11.64 1.86
C LEU A 107 -6.28 11.46 1.97
N ALA A 108 -5.63 12.13 2.92
CA ALA A 108 -4.17 12.26 3.00
C ALA A 108 -3.46 10.90 2.93
N SER A 109 -3.78 9.98 3.83
CA SER A 109 -3.09 8.70 3.90
C SER A 109 -3.28 7.88 2.61
N THR A 110 -4.52 7.60 2.20
CA THR A 110 -4.76 6.73 1.04
C THR A 110 -4.18 7.31 -0.26
N TYR A 111 -4.22 8.63 -0.43
CA TYR A 111 -3.69 9.29 -1.61
C TYR A 111 -2.17 9.21 -1.68
N GLU A 112 -1.48 9.39 -0.55
CA GLU A 112 -0.02 9.28 -0.47
C GLU A 112 0.44 7.82 -0.66
N GLU A 113 -0.28 6.85 -0.08
CA GLU A 113 -0.05 5.43 -0.33
C GLU A 113 -0.20 5.07 -1.81
N CYS A 114 -1.25 5.59 -2.46
CA CYS A 114 -1.48 5.36 -3.89
C CYS A 114 -0.35 5.92 -4.75
N ARG A 115 0.14 7.12 -4.41
CA ARG A 115 1.29 7.73 -5.07
C ARG A 115 2.55 6.87 -4.90
N ALA A 116 2.85 6.43 -3.67
CA ALA A 116 4.02 5.61 -3.39
C ALA A 116 3.96 4.22 -4.07
N GLU A 117 2.79 3.56 -4.05
CA GLU A 117 2.55 2.31 -4.78
C GLU A 117 2.74 2.49 -6.30
N CYS A 118 2.25 3.60 -6.88
CA CYS A 118 2.45 3.94 -8.30
C CYS A 118 3.94 4.16 -8.64
N VAL A 119 4.72 4.78 -7.75
CA VAL A 119 6.17 4.91 -7.95
C VAL A 119 6.83 3.54 -8.00
N GLY A 120 6.46 2.63 -7.10
CA GLY A 120 6.96 1.24 -7.11
C GLY A 120 6.66 0.52 -8.42
N LEU A 121 5.42 0.60 -8.92
CA LEU A 121 5.03 0.00 -10.20
C LEU A 121 5.75 0.63 -11.39
N TYR A 122 5.95 1.95 -11.38
CA TYR A 122 6.57 2.66 -12.48
C TYR A 122 8.08 2.39 -12.56
N LEU A 123 8.75 2.41 -11.40
CA LEU A 123 10.21 2.26 -11.34
C LEU A 123 10.67 0.80 -11.36
N CYS A 124 9.83 -0.18 -11.00
CA CYS A 124 10.18 -1.59 -11.16
C CYS A 124 10.39 -1.98 -12.64
N LEU A 125 9.87 -1.19 -13.57
CA LEU A 125 10.11 -1.34 -15.02
C LEU A 125 11.52 -0.89 -15.42
N ASN A 126 12.26 -0.19 -14.56
CA ASN A 126 13.65 0.11 -14.82
C ASN A 126 14.50 -1.12 -14.48
N ARG A 127 15.06 -1.76 -15.50
CA ARG A 127 15.85 -2.99 -15.31
C ARG A 127 17.10 -2.74 -14.46
N ASP A 128 17.65 -1.53 -14.44
CA ASP A 128 18.77 -1.19 -13.55
C ASP A 128 18.37 -1.22 -12.08
N VAL A 129 17.11 -0.90 -11.75
CA VAL A 129 16.59 -1.08 -10.39
C VAL A 129 16.60 -2.56 -10.03
N LEU A 130 16.10 -3.44 -10.90
CA LEU A 130 16.12 -4.89 -10.64
C LEU A 130 17.55 -5.42 -10.40
N LYS A 131 18.55 -4.87 -11.13
CA LYS A 131 19.97 -5.20 -10.88
C LYS A 131 20.43 -4.81 -9.48
N VAL A 132 20.01 -3.65 -8.97
CA VAL A 132 20.33 -3.20 -7.60
C VAL A 132 19.76 -4.15 -6.55
N PHE A 133 18.57 -4.71 -6.79
CA PHE A 133 17.97 -5.75 -5.94
C PHE A 133 18.57 -7.15 -6.17
N GLY A 134 19.58 -7.29 -7.02
CA GLY A 134 20.26 -8.57 -7.29
C GLY A 134 19.51 -9.49 -8.27
N HIS A 135 18.53 -8.97 -9.02
CA HIS A 135 17.76 -9.73 -9.99
C HIS A 135 18.27 -9.49 -11.41
N LEU A 136 18.87 -10.52 -12.00
CA LEU A 136 19.48 -10.50 -13.34
C LEU A 136 18.87 -11.58 -14.24
N GLY A 137 18.84 -11.30 -15.55
CA GLY A 137 18.43 -12.27 -16.57
C GLY A 137 16.92 -12.45 -16.71
N PRO A 138 16.47 -13.50 -17.43
CA PRO A 138 15.07 -13.68 -17.82
C PRO A 138 14.09 -13.74 -16.64
N GLY A 139 14.50 -14.27 -15.48
CA GLY A 139 13.65 -14.34 -14.28
C GLY A 139 13.33 -12.98 -13.65
N ALA A 140 14.09 -11.92 -13.96
CA ALA A 140 13.80 -10.58 -13.46
C ALA A 140 12.49 -10.00 -14.06
N GLU A 141 12.16 -10.37 -15.30
CA GLU A 141 10.91 -9.98 -15.95
C GLU A 141 9.69 -10.63 -15.29
N ASP A 142 9.85 -11.83 -14.74
CA ASP A 142 8.79 -12.49 -13.97
C ASP A 142 8.55 -11.84 -12.61
N ILE A 143 9.61 -11.32 -11.96
CA ILE A 143 9.46 -10.56 -10.71
C ILE A 143 8.66 -9.28 -10.97
N LEU A 144 8.96 -8.57 -12.05
CA LEU A 144 8.20 -7.39 -12.49
C LEU A 144 6.73 -7.75 -12.76
N TYR A 145 6.49 -8.80 -13.53
CA TYR A 145 5.13 -9.26 -13.82
C TYR A 145 4.37 -9.62 -12.53
N VAL A 146 4.98 -10.38 -11.63
CA VAL A 146 4.37 -10.77 -10.35
C VAL A 146 4.11 -9.55 -9.47
N ASN A 147 4.96 -8.52 -9.49
CA ASN A 147 4.69 -7.28 -8.77
C ASN A 147 3.42 -6.59 -9.29
N TRP A 148 3.28 -6.43 -10.61
CA TRP A 148 2.08 -5.86 -11.22
C TRP A 148 0.84 -6.73 -10.99
N LEU A 149 0.98 -8.06 -11.09
CA LEU A 149 -0.11 -9.00 -10.85
C LEU A 149 -0.58 -8.93 -9.39
N ASN A 150 0.36 -8.82 -8.45
CA ASN A 150 0.06 -8.65 -7.03
C ASN A 150 -0.74 -7.37 -6.78
N MET A 151 -0.37 -6.26 -7.42
CA MET A 151 -1.10 -4.99 -7.29
C MET A 151 -2.56 -5.12 -7.72
N VAL A 152 -2.81 -5.64 -8.92
CA VAL A 152 -4.19 -5.75 -9.46
C VAL A 152 -5.01 -6.77 -8.67
N ARG A 153 -4.40 -7.87 -8.23
CA ARG A 153 -5.03 -8.84 -7.33
C ARG A 153 -5.36 -8.22 -5.97
N ALA A 154 -4.44 -7.45 -5.40
CA ALA A 154 -4.64 -6.78 -4.12
C ALA A 154 -5.72 -5.69 -4.20
N GLY A 155 -5.90 -5.04 -5.35
CA GLY A 155 -7.01 -4.11 -5.59
C GLY A 155 -8.39 -4.77 -5.55
N VAL A 156 -8.50 -6.03 -5.98
CA VAL A 156 -9.74 -6.83 -5.83
C VAL A 156 -9.94 -7.24 -4.38
N LEU A 157 -8.90 -7.79 -3.74
CA LEU A 157 -8.93 -8.14 -2.31
C LEU A 157 -9.24 -6.94 -1.41
N GLY A 158 -8.88 -5.73 -1.87
CA GLY A 158 -9.19 -4.47 -1.21
C GLY A 158 -10.65 -4.29 -0.86
N LEU A 159 -11.56 -4.85 -1.66
CA LEU A 159 -13.01 -4.77 -1.43
C LEU A 159 -13.45 -5.28 -0.05
N GLU A 160 -12.69 -6.19 0.57
CA GLU A 160 -12.90 -6.61 1.97
C GLU A 160 -12.99 -5.41 2.92
N PHE A 161 -12.18 -4.39 2.68
CA PHE A 161 -12.03 -3.21 3.52
C PHE A 161 -13.00 -2.09 3.18
N TYR A 162 -13.80 -2.24 2.12
CA TYR A 162 -14.86 -1.31 1.82
C TYR A 162 -16.11 -1.66 2.63
N THR A 163 -16.78 -0.64 3.15
CA THR A 163 -17.97 -0.76 3.98
C THR A 163 -19.17 -0.12 3.26
N PRO A 164 -20.07 -0.92 2.64
CA PRO A 164 -21.09 -0.38 1.73
C PRO A 164 -22.05 0.62 2.37
N HIS A 165 -22.56 0.32 3.57
CA HIS A 165 -23.54 1.17 4.25
C HIS A 165 -23.01 2.57 4.62
N THR A 166 -21.72 2.70 4.94
CA THR A 166 -21.10 4.00 5.26
C THR A 166 -20.34 4.60 4.07
N LYS A 167 -20.18 3.84 2.99
CA LYS A 167 -19.34 4.17 1.82
C LYS A 167 -17.90 4.53 2.19
N LYS A 168 -17.37 3.91 3.25
CA LYS A 168 -16.02 4.16 3.76
C LYS A 168 -15.08 3.00 3.50
N TRP A 169 -13.84 3.34 3.21
CA TRP A 169 -12.71 2.42 3.20
C TRP A 169 -12.07 2.36 4.59
N GLY A 170 -11.88 1.16 5.11
CA GLY A 170 -11.30 0.91 6.43
C GLY A 170 -9.77 0.76 6.44
N GLN A 171 -9.12 0.76 5.28
CA GLN A 171 -7.65 0.64 5.18
C GLN A 171 -7.12 1.40 3.96
N ALA A 172 -6.20 2.34 4.19
CA ALA A 172 -5.71 3.31 3.21
C ALA A 172 -4.98 2.69 2.01
N HIS A 173 -4.10 1.70 2.24
CA HIS A 173 -3.36 1.02 1.17
C HIS A 173 -4.28 0.18 0.28
N MET A 174 -5.33 -0.44 0.84
CA MET A 174 -6.27 -1.29 0.13
C MET A 174 -7.20 -0.44 -0.74
N GLN A 175 -7.60 0.74 -0.27
CA GLN A 175 -8.24 1.75 -1.11
C GLN A 175 -7.32 2.21 -2.24
N ALA A 176 -6.04 2.48 -1.95
CA ALA A 176 -5.04 2.87 -2.96
C ALA A 176 -4.84 1.82 -4.05
N ARG A 177 -4.71 0.55 -3.66
CA ARG A 177 -4.61 -0.59 -4.59
C ARG A 177 -5.87 -0.76 -5.43
N HIS A 178 -7.05 -0.52 -4.84
CA HIS A 178 -8.30 -0.50 -5.57
C HIS A 178 -8.36 0.63 -6.60
N VAL A 179 -7.92 1.84 -6.23
CA VAL A 179 -7.79 2.98 -7.16
C VAL A 179 -6.91 2.64 -8.35
N ILE A 180 -5.73 2.05 -8.10
CA ILE A 180 -4.80 1.63 -9.16
C ILE A 180 -5.43 0.57 -10.05
N LEU A 181 -6.08 -0.45 -9.48
CA LEU A 181 -6.82 -1.46 -10.24
C LEU A 181 -7.89 -0.82 -11.14
N ARG A 182 -8.72 0.07 -10.58
CA ARG A 182 -9.81 0.75 -11.30
C ARG A 182 -9.29 1.59 -12.45
N LEU A 183 -8.19 2.32 -12.23
CA LEU A 183 -7.49 3.08 -13.26
C LEU A 183 -7.01 2.16 -14.39
N LEU A 184 -6.32 1.06 -14.06
CA LEU A 184 -5.76 0.15 -15.06
C LEU A 184 -6.85 -0.61 -15.83
N LEU A 185 -7.97 -0.94 -15.20
CA LEU A 185 -9.13 -1.51 -15.90
C LEU A 185 -9.74 -0.53 -16.91
N GLU A 186 -9.89 0.74 -16.52
CA GLU A 186 -10.53 1.75 -17.37
C GLU A 186 -9.60 2.21 -18.51
N ARG A 187 -8.32 2.42 -18.21
CA ARG A 187 -7.36 3.09 -19.11
C ARG A 187 -6.31 2.16 -19.71
N GLY A 188 -6.16 0.95 -19.18
CA GLY A 188 -5.12 -0.01 -19.58
C GLY A 188 -5.40 -0.72 -20.90
N GLY A 189 -6.56 -0.55 -21.51
CA GLY A 189 -6.85 -1.05 -22.85
C GLY A 189 -6.74 -2.57 -22.99
N GLY A 190 -7.26 -3.31 -22.01
CA GLY A 190 -7.15 -4.78 -21.96
C GLY A 190 -5.98 -5.32 -21.14
N LEU A 191 -5.12 -4.45 -20.60
CA LEU A 191 -4.01 -4.85 -19.71
C LEU A 191 -4.48 -5.69 -18.52
N VAL A 192 -5.60 -5.35 -17.89
CA VAL A 192 -6.12 -6.04 -16.72
C VAL A 192 -7.52 -6.56 -17.01
N GLY A 193 -7.82 -7.77 -16.55
CA GLY A 193 -9.17 -8.32 -16.55
C GLY A 193 -9.56 -8.80 -15.16
N VAL A 194 -10.79 -8.50 -14.75
CA VAL A 194 -11.42 -9.05 -13.55
C VAL A 194 -12.75 -9.65 -13.96
N LYS A 195 -12.89 -10.98 -13.82
CA LYS A 195 -14.09 -11.71 -14.21
C LYS A 195 -14.60 -12.57 -13.07
N LYS A 196 -15.91 -12.64 -12.90
CA LYS A 196 -16.50 -13.69 -12.06
C LYS A 196 -16.42 -15.02 -12.77
N VAL A 197 -16.05 -16.05 -12.04
CA VAL A 197 -15.98 -17.44 -12.50
C VAL A 197 -16.59 -18.36 -11.45
N THR A 198 -16.73 -19.64 -11.77
CA THR A 198 -17.08 -20.66 -10.79
C THR A 198 -15.81 -21.37 -10.37
N GLY A 199 -15.56 -21.40 -9.06
CA GLY A 199 -14.41 -22.10 -8.50
C GLY A 199 -14.54 -23.61 -8.67
N SER A 200 -13.43 -24.33 -8.46
CA SER A 200 -13.41 -25.81 -8.53
C SER A 200 -14.31 -26.49 -7.50
N ASP A 201 -14.72 -25.76 -6.45
CA ASP A 201 -15.68 -26.17 -5.43
C ASP A 201 -17.14 -25.86 -5.80
N GLY A 202 -17.41 -25.41 -7.02
CA GLY A 202 -18.74 -25.07 -7.52
C GLY A 202 -19.31 -23.74 -7.00
N ARG A 203 -18.57 -23.01 -6.15
CA ARG A 203 -19.02 -21.72 -5.58
C ARG A 203 -18.54 -20.53 -6.43
N PRO A 204 -19.16 -19.35 -6.30
CA PRO A 204 -18.68 -18.14 -6.97
C PRO A 204 -17.21 -17.82 -6.65
N ASP A 205 -16.46 -17.40 -7.66
CA ASP A 205 -15.04 -17.06 -7.56
C ASP A 205 -14.70 -15.90 -8.52
N ILE A 206 -13.47 -15.40 -8.48
CA ILE A 206 -12.98 -14.33 -9.34
C ILE A 206 -11.72 -14.81 -10.06
N LEU A 207 -11.53 -14.41 -11.31
CA LEU A 207 -10.27 -14.55 -12.04
C LEU A 207 -9.74 -13.16 -12.37
N VAL A 208 -8.53 -12.86 -11.86
CA VAL A 208 -7.73 -11.70 -12.20
C VAL A 208 -6.71 -12.11 -13.26
N THR A 209 -6.61 -11.33 -14.33
CA THR A 209 -5.68 -11.56 -15.44
C THR A 209 -4.89 -10.28 -15.72
N LEU A 210 -3.64 -10.45 -16.14
CA LEU A 210 -2.74 -9.36 -16.49
C LEU A 210 -2.02 -9.70 -17.81
N ASP A 211 -2.15 -8.87 -18.83
CA ASP A 211 -1.42 -9.04 -20.09
C ASP A 211 -0.01 -8.47 -19.96
N ARG A 212 0.97 -9.37 -19.85
CA ARG A 212 2.39 -9.04 -19.73
C ARG A 212 2.89 -8.13 -20.85
N SER A 213 2.40 -8.32 -22.08
CA SER A 213 2.88 -7.58 -23.26
C SER A 213 2.51 -6.08 -23.22
N LEU A 214 1.51 -5.73 -22.42
CA LEU A 214 0.99 -4.37 -22.31
C LEU A 214 1.59 -3.58 -21.14
N ILE A 215 2.39 -4.20 -20.26
CA ILE A 215 2.94 -3.55 -19.07
C ILE A 215 3.87 -2.39 -19.43
N ASP A 216 4.92 -2.65 -20.22
CA ASP A 216 5.92 -1.64 -20.60
C ASP A 216 5.39 -0.54 -21.54
N THR A 217 4.23 -0.78 -22.15
CA THR A 217 3.60 0.14 -23.10
C THR A 217 2.43 0.86 -22.45
N ARG A 218 1.26 0.23 -22.41
CA ARG A 218 0.01 0.83 -21.91
C ARG A 218 0.03 1.01 -20.41
N GLY A 219 0.44 -0.01 -19.64
CA GLY A 219 0.49 0.05 -18.18
C GLY A 219 1.37 1.19 -17.70
N LYS A 220 2.62 1.24 -18.20
CA LYS A 220 3.59 2.29 -17.90
C LYS A 220 3.03 3.68 -18.20
N ALA A 221 2.46 3.89 -19.39
CA ALA A 221 1.93 5.18 -19.80
C ALA A 221 0.77 5.65 -18.90
N VAL A 222 -0.13 4.74 -18.53
CA VAL A 222 -1.26 5.03 -17.64
C VAL A 222 -0.79 5.41 -16.24
N ILE A 223 0.13 4.63 -15.65
CA ILE A 223 0.71 4.93 -14.33
C ILE A 223 1.50 6.24 -14.38
N GLN A 224 2.24 6.51 -15.45
CA GLN A 224 2.99 7.76 -15.62
C GLN A 224 2.07 9.00 -15.60
N GLU A 225 1.00 8.99 -16.40
CA GLU A 225 0.04 10.10 -16.45
C GLU A 225 -0.65 10.30 -15.10
N PHE A 226 -1.04 9.20 -14.44
CA PHE A 226 -1.70 9.25 -13.16
C PHE A 226 -0.77 9.75 -12.05
N LEU A 227 0.44 9.21 -11.96
CA LEU A 227 1.46 9.62 -10.99
C LEU A 227 1.83 11.10 -11.14
N LEU A 228 1.91 11.61 -12.38
CA LEU A 228 2.12 13.04 -12.65
C LEU A 228 1.01 13.89 -12.01
N LYS A 229 -0.26 13.53 -12.23
CA LYS A 229 -1.40 14.25 -11.64
C LYS A 229 -1.39 14.14 -10.11
N LEU A 230 -1.15 12.93 -9.58
CA LEU A 230 -1.08 12.71 -8.14
C LEU A 230 -0.06 13.65 -7.47
N GLN A 231 1.15 13.70 -8.04
CA GLN A 231 2.24 14.52 -7.53
C GLN A 231 1.96 16.02 -7.71
N VAL A 232 1.40 16.46 -8.84
CA VAL A 232 1.08 17.88 -9.08
C VAL A 232 0.09 18.37 -8.03
N TYR A 233 -1.05 17.68 -7.85
CA TYR A 233 -2.07 18.13 -6.90
C TYR A 233 -1.55 18.09 -5.45
N ARG A 234 -0.73 17.09 -5.11
CA ARG A 234 -0.03 17.04 -3.83
C ARG A 234 0.92 18.22 -3.66
N SER A 235 1.76 18.51 -4.65
CA SER A 235 2.74 19.60 -4.57
C SER A 235 2.08 20.97 -4.42
N THR A 236 0.97 21.20 -5.11
CA THR A 236 0.26 22.49 -5.10
C THR A 236 -0.81 22.60 -4.00
N GLY A 237 -1.02 21.55 -3.19
CA GLY A 237 -2.07 21.56 -2.16
C GLY A 237 -3.50 21.68 -2.71
N ASP A 238 -3.71 21.21 -3.95
CA ASP A 238 -4.99 21.29 -4.68
C ASP A 238 -5.88 20.11 -4.30
N PHE A 239 -6.58 20.26 -3.18
CA PHE A 239 -7.45 19.23 -2.62
C PHE A 239 -8.63 18.91 -3.55
N ASP A 240 -9.24 19.90 -4.18
CA ASP A 240 -10.45 19.70 -4.98
C ASP A 240 -10.16 18.86 -6.23
N ALA A 241 -9.05 19.14 -6.93
CA ALA A 241 -8.61 18.33 -8.06
C ALA A 241 -8.18 16.92 -7.62
N ALA A 242 -7.45 16.82 -6.51
CA ALA A 242 -7.03 15.54 -5.93
C ALA A 242 -8.23 14.66 -5.56
N SER A 243 -9.19 15.21 -4.82
CA SER A 243 -10.39 14.49 -4.37
C SER A 243 -11.24 14.05 -5.55
N SER A 244 -11.48 14.94 -6.52
CA SER A 244 -12.26 14.62 -7.72
C SER A 244 -11.63 13.48 -8.54
N LEU A 245 -10.31 13.49 -8.71
CA LEU A 245 -9.59 12.41 -9.39
C LEU A 245 -9.68 11.09 -8.61
N TYR A 246 -9.45 11.14 -7.30
CA TYR A 246 -9.29 9.96 -6.46
C TYR A 246 -10.62 9.28 -6.11
N GLU A 247 -11.67 10.05 -5.83
CA GLU A 247 -13.01 9.54 -5.53
C GLU A 247 -13.59 8.77 -6.71
N ARG A 248 -13.36 9.24 -7.94
CA ARG A 248 -13.79 8.55 -9.16
C ARG A 248 -13.31 7.09 -9.21
N TYR A 249 -12.04 6.86 -8.87
CA TYR A 249 -11.43 5.54 -8.94
C TYR A 249 -11.55 4.74 -7.64
N SER A 250 -11.81 5.38 -6.51
CA SER A 250 -12.07 4.68 -5.24
C SER A 250 -13.55 4.31 -5.03
N ALA A 251 -14.44 4.80 -5.90
CA ALA A 251 -15.88 4.51 -5.84
C ALA A 251 -16.20 3.04 -6.12
N VAL A 252 -16.93 2.43 -5.18
CA VAL A 252 -17.46 1.07 -5.27
C VAL A 252 -18.97 1.15 -5.51
N SER A 253 -19.35 1.19 -6.80
CA SER A 253 -20.75 1.32 -7.23
C SER A 253 -21.43 -0.03 -7.46
N GLU A 254 -22.77 -0.02 -7.37
CA GLU A 254 -23.63 -1.15 -7.71
C GLU A 254 -23.57 -1.47 -9.22
N ASP A 255 -23.63 -0.43 -10.07
CA ASP A 255 -23.70 -0.56 -11.54
C ASP A 255 -22.49 -1.26 -12.18
N GLY A 256 -21.37 -1.39 -11.45
CA GLY A 256 -20.15 -2.05 -11.93
C GLY A 256 -19.95 -3.48 -11.42
N GLY A 257 -20.91 -4.05 -10.69
CA GLY A 257 -20.80 -5.39 -10.10
C GLY A 257 -19.76 -5.50 -8.97
N TRP A 258 -19.23 -4.38 -8.47
CA TRP A 258 -18.16 -4.36 -7.48
C TRP A 258 -18.62 -4.81 -6.08
N LEU A 259 -19.87 -4.54 -5.71
CA LEU A 259 -20.44 -5.07 -4.47
C LEU A 259 -20.59 -6.59 -4.52
N GLU A 260 -20.95 -7.14 -5.67
CA GLU A 260 -21.04 -8.60 -5.85
C GLU A 260 -19.63 -9.23 -5.85
N LEU A 261 -18.63 -8.58 -6.46
CA LEU A 261 -17.23 -9.02 -6.34
C LEU A 261 -16.77 -8.99 -4.88
N ARG A 262 -17.19 -7.98 -4.10
CA ARG A 262 -16.91 -7.90 -2.67
C ARG A 262 -17.48 -9.09 -1.91
N GLU A 263 -18.71 -9.50 -2.20
CA GLU A 263 -19.31 -10.69 -1.57
C GLU A 263 -18.48 -11.95 -1.83
N VAL A 264 -18.00 -12.12 -3.07
CA VAL A 264 -17.09 -13.22 -3.41
C VAL A 264 -15.77 -13.11 -2.67
N VAL A 265 -15.18 -11.91 -2.58
CA VAL A 265 -13.95 -11.66 -1.79
C VAL A 265 -14.13 -12.07 -0.33
N LEU A 266 -15.24 -11.68 0.30
CA LEU A 266 -15.54 -12.06 1.68
C LEU A 266 -15.77 -13.56 1.85
N ALA A 267 -16.49 -14.20 0.92
CA ALA A 267 -16.75 -15.64 0.96
C ALA A 267 -15.47 -16.49 0.74
N ARG A 268 -14.47 -15.92 0.07
CA ARG A 268 -13.17 -16.55 -0.24
C ARG A 268 -12.04 -16.08 0.70
N LYS A 269 -12.36 -15.23 1.69
CA LYS A 269 -11.40 -14.68 2.64
C LYS A 269 -10.73 -15.78 3.45
N LEU A 270 -9.41 -15.69 3.57
CA LEU A 270 -8.63 -16.53 4.48
C LEU A 270 -8.51 -15.84 5.86
N PRO A 271 -8.56 -16.58 6.97
CA PRO A 271 -8.30 -16.03 8.29
C PRO A 271 -6.92 -15.35 8.35
N ARG A 272 -6.83 -14.21 9.04
CA ARG A 272 -5.52 -13.60 9.31
C ARG A 272 -4.74 -14.48 10.29
N ARG A 273 -3.45 -14.63 10.02
CA ARG A 273 -2.53 -15.38 10.89
C ARG A 273 -2.18 -14.54 12.11
N MET A 274 -1.96 -15.21 13.24
CA MET A 274 -1.35 -14.61 14.41
C MET A 274 0.14 -14.94 14.41
N LEU A 275 0.98 -13.95 14.73
CA LEU A 275 2.43 -14.12 14.83
C LEU A 275 2.80 -14.30 16.30
N ILE A 276 3.70 -15.25 16.54
CA ILE A 276 4.29 -15.48 17.86
C ILE A 276 5.64 -14.79 17.90
N GLN A 277 5.88 -13.99 18.93
CA GLN A 277 7.11 -13.25 19.13
C GLN A 277 7.95 -13.93 20.23
N PRO A 278 9.29 -13.91 20.13
CA PRO A 278 10.15 -14.44 21.16
C PRO A 278 10.25 -13.48 22.35
N LEU A 279 10.66 -14.01 23.51
CA LEU A 279 10.89 -13.22 24.73
C LEU A 279 12.38 -13.15 25.06
N THR A 280 12.89 -11.96 25.35
CA THR A 280 14.25 -11.79 25.87
C THR A 280 14.26 -11.63 27.39
N ARG A 281 15.20 -12.29 28.08
CA ARG A 281 15.40 -12.18 29.54
C ARG A 281 16.86 -11.93 29.88
N VAL A 282 17.11 -10.96 30.74
CA VAL A 282 18.44 -10.72 31.34
C VAL A 282 18.67 -11.76 32.43
N GLN A 283 19.81 -12.42 32.38
CA GLN A 283 20.25 -13.43 33.32
C GLN A 283 21.09 -12.80 34.43
N GLY A 284 21.23 -13.50 35.57
CA GLY A 284 21.99 -13.01 36.73
C GLY A 284 23.48 -12.75 36.45
N ASN A 285 24.04 -13.33 35.39
CA ASN A 285 25.41 -13.07 34.92
C ASN A 285 25.52 -11.88 33.94
N GLY A 286 24.42 -11.15 33.69
CA GLY A 286 24.35 -10.07 32.71
C GLY A 286 24.14 -10.51 31.26
N GLY A 287 24.08 -11.82 30.98
CA GLY A 287 23.75 -12.35 29.65
C GLY A 287 22.26 -12.18 29.30
N VAL A 288 21.92 -12.29 28.01
CA VAL A 288 20.53 -12.24 27.54
C VAL A 288 20.17 -13.57 26.88
N SER A 289 19.11 -14.22 27.34
CA SER A 289 18.52 -15.38 26.65
C SER A 289 17.34 -14.97 25.77
N LEU A 290 17.21 -15.65 24.64
CA LEU A 290 16.05 -15.60 23.76
C LEU A 290 15.22 -16.87 23.93
N LYS A 291 14.01 -16.73 24.47
CA LYS A 291 13.04 -17.82 24.56
C LYS A 291 12.11 -17.77 23.36
N GLN A 292 11.97 -18.91 22.68
CA GLN A 292 11.02 -19.12 21.59
C GLN A 292 9.85 -19.95 22.09
N TYR A 293 8.71 -19.80 21.44
CA TYR A 293 7.47 -20.51 21.78
C TYR A 293 7.02 -21.37 20.61
N GLU A 294 6.29 -22.44 20.90
CA GLU A 294 5.68 -23.30 19.89
C GLU A 294 4.66 -22.52 19.04
N VAL A 295 4.53 -22.86 17.75
CA VAL A 295 3.54 -22.28 16.83
C VAL A 295 2.15 -22.87 17.09
N SER A 296 1.56 -22.49 18.22
CA SER A 296 0.25 -22.94 18.69
C SER A 296 -0.51 -21.81 19.39
N VAL A 297 -1.79 -22.04 19.70
CA VAL A 297 -2.59 -21.08 20.49
C VAL A 297 -2.01 -20.98 21.90
N GLU A 298 -1.60 -22.11 22.47
CA GLU A 298 -0.97 -22.22 23.77
C GLU A 298 0.35 -21.46 23.81
N GLY A 299 1.21 -21.61 22.80
CA GLY A 299 2.46 -20.86 22.67
C GLY A 299 2.23 -19.35 22.50
N LEU A 300 1.19 -18.96 21.74
CA LEU A 300 0.80 -17.56 21.61
C LEU A 300 0.40 -16.97 22.97
N VAL A 301 -0.42 -17.67 23.77
CA VAL A 301 -0.84 -17.23 25.10
C VAL A 301 0.35 -17.19 26.06
N GLN A 302 1.19 -18.23 26.05
CA GLN A 302 2.34 -18.34 26.93
C GLN A 302 3.32 -17.18 26.74
N GLN A 303 3.52 -16.69 25.52
CA GLN A 303 4.38 -15.53 25.26
C GLN A 303 3.94 -14.28 26.05
N TYR A 304 2.63 -14.05 26.19
CA TYR A 304 2.08 -12.87 26.86
C TYR A 304 2.10 -13.04 28.38
N VAL A 305 1.73 -14.24 28.86
CA VAL A 305 1.79 -14.57 30.30
C VAL A 305 3.21 -14.41 30.82
N GLU A 306 4.20 -14.88 30.06
CA GLU A 306 5.60 -14.72 30.47
C GLU A 306 6.16 -13.34 30.13
N CYS A 307 5.58 -12.55 29.22
CA CYS A 307 6.05 -11.18 29.01
C CYS A 307 5.86 -10.32 30.27
N TYR A 308 4.76 -10.55 31.01
CA TYR A 308 4.39 -9.80 32.20
C TYR A 308 4.35 -10.72 33.44
N ASP A 309 5.44 -10.72 34.21
CA ASP A 309 5.61 -11.62 35.37
C ASP A 309 4.61 -11.38 36.52
N HIS A 310 3.80 -10.32 36.44
CA HIS A 310 2.83 -9.95 37.47
C HIS A 310 1.65 -9.21 36.86
N TYR A 311 0.53 -9.22 37.59
CA TYR A 311 -0.62 -8.39 37.29
C TYR A 311 -0.26 -6.90 37.38
N ASP A 312 -0.49 -6.16 36.30
CA ASP A 312 -0.22 -4.72 36.25
C ASP A 312 -1.46 -3.91 36.69
N SER A 313 -1.52 -3.60 37.99
CA SER A 313 -2.58 -2.78 38.57
C SER A 313 -2.58 -1.34 38.06
N GLN A 314 -1.47 -0.84 37.52
CA GLN A 314 -1.43 0.51 36.93
C GLN A 314 -2.19 0.52 35.60
N LEU A 315 -1.99 -0.51 34.77
CA LEU A 315 -2.71 -0.65 33.50
C LEU A 315 -4.23 -0.76 33.72
N GLU A 316 -4.67 -1.53 34.71
CA GLU A 316 -6.09 -1.63 35.07
C GLU A 316 -6.66 -0.28 35.54
N ASN A 317 -5.95 0.43 36.41
CA ASN A 317 -6.41 1.72 36.92
C ASN A 317 -6.56 2.76 35.80
N LEU A 318 -5.64 2.79 34.83
CA LEU A 318 -5.74 3.66 33.65
C LEU A 318 -6.98 3.31 32.81
N TRP A 319 -7.27 2.02 32.64
CA TRP A 319 -8.47 1.57 31.95
C TRP A 319 -9.74 2.02 32.68
N LEU A 320 -9.84 1.80 33.99
CA LEU A 320 -10.98 2.22 34.82
C LEU A 320 -11.22 3.73 34.76
N GLN A 321 -10.16 4.54 34.85
CA GLN A 321 -10.26 6.00 34.74
C GLN A 321 -10.77 6.46 33.38
N SER A 322 -10.52 5.69 32.32
CA SER A 322 -10.91 6.04 30.94
C SER A 322 -12.31 5.56 30.56
N GLN A 323 -12.99 4.78 31.41
CA GLN A 323 -14.29 4.19 31.07
C GLN A 323 -15.38 5.22 30.76
N HIS A 324 -15.32 6.42 31.35
CA HIS A 324 -16.34 7.45 31.17
C HIS A 324 -16.37 8.10 29.77
N PHE A 325 -15.41 7.78 28.89
CA PHE A 325 -15.38 8.27 27.51
C PHE A 325 -16.14 7.39 26.52
N TRP A 326 -16.65 6.23 26.94
CA TRP A 326 -17.33 5.23 26.12
C TRP A 326 -18.67 4.84 26.74
#